data_AF-A0A9K3P937-F1
#
_entry.id   AF-A0A9K3P937-F1
#
_cell.length_a   1.000
_cell.length_b   1.000
_cell.length_c   1.000
_cell.angle_alpha   90.00
_cell.angle_beta   90.00
_cell.angle_gamma   90.00
#
_symmetry.space_group_name_H-M   'P 1'
#
loop_
_entity.id
_entity.type
_entity.pdbx_description
1 polymer ?
#
loop_
_entity_poly.entity_id
_entity_poly.type
_entity_poly.pdbx_seq_one_letter_code
_entity_poly.pdbx_strand_id
1 'polypeptide(L)'
;MFHKAAYFNGDIRSWDVSNVACMNHMFSGADDFDQDIGSWNVSSVTNMDSMFENARDFDQNLSSWDVSNVTDMSNMFHEAVHFNGNIGSWDVGNVTCMYGMFSDAVNFNQDIGSWDVSNVQNMNRMFSCAFDFNQDIGSWDVSNVSDMAFMFSDASSFNHDIGSWNVSNVTDMRGMFSKASSFNQDIGSWNVSNVLYMNSLFGEARKFNQNIGSWDVSNAIDMNHMFYFANNFNQDIGCWNVSNVNDMSSMFQHAEAFNQDIGLWDVSNVVNMGWMFCLAKAFNQDIGSWNVSIVRNMAGMFTHASSFNQDIGSWNVSNVTDMHRMFFYATCFDQDIGSWNVANVQDMNFMLSGTYVFNQDLGSWNVSKVTNMNFMFCDARSFNQDIGSWNVSKVTTMRGMFCKAAAFNRDIGSWDVSKVTAMSDLFDGAVCFDQNIGLWNVSNVKDMMRMFQKARCFNQDIGSWDVSQVTNMSDMFHLAISFNQDIGSWDVSHVKDMSYMFQYASAFNRDIGSWDVSSATNMENMFYGATSFNQNLSSWDLGHVEYSKDIRDKSKAPNFNNFAKMKSEKLRDLLIKAIQEQKRQLIAAEGAGTSTERELNVILKWAKKVNADKADKDDAKILKSSKLTLAE
;
A
#
# COMPACT_ATOMS: atom_id res chain seq x y z
N MET A 1 -1.43 -47.91 15.57
CA MET A 1 -0.41 -48.92 15.97
C MET A 1 0.99 -48.43 15.69
N PHE A 2 1.22 -47.90 14.49
CA PHE A 2 2.47 -47.30 14.02
C PHE A 2 2.41 -45.77 13.99
N HIS A 3 1.58 -45.19 14.87
CA HIS A 3 1.39 -43.75 14.90
C HIS A 3 2.72 -43.04 15.19
N LYS A 4 3.11 -42.10 14.32
CA LYS A 4 4.37 -41.34 14.32
C LYS A 4 5.63 -42.20 14.15
N ALA A 5 5.49 -43.40 13.60
CA ALA A 5 6.63 -44.24 13.23
C ALA A 5 7.09 -43.89 11.81
N ALA A 6 7.64 -42.69 11.62
CA ALA A 6 7.96 -42.12 10.29
C ALA A 6 8.70 -43.09 9.35
N TYR A 7 9.66 -43.86 9.88
CA TYR A 7 10.48 -44.80 9.10
C TYR A 7 9.91 -46.22 9.02
N PHE A 8 8.68 -46.44 9.47
CA PHE A 8 8.09 -47.77 9.48
C PHE A 8 7.66 -48.18 8.07
N ASN A 9 8.32 -49.19 7.51
CA ASN A 9 7.92 -49.84 6.27
C ASN A 9 8.14 -51.37 6.35
N GLY A 10 7.84 -51.96 7.52
CA GLY A 10 8.06 -53.37 7.78
C GLY A 10 6.95 -54.25 7.18
N ASP A 11 7.32 -55.43 6.67
CA ASP A 11 6.38 -56.38 6.05
C ASP A 11 5.31 -56.86 7.06
N ILE A 12 4.06 -56.51 6.78
CA ILE A 12 2.87 -56.86 7.56
C ILE A 12 1.79 -57.56 6.71
N ARG A 13 2.16 -58.00 5.51
CA ARG A 13 1.22 -58.54 4.52
C ARG A 13 0.49 -59.79 5.03
N SER A 14 1.12 -60.54 5.93
CA SER A 14 0.60 -61.79 6.49
C SER A 14 -0.27 -61.63 7.75
N TRP A 15 -0.53 -60.40 8.18
CA TRP A 15 -1.34 -60.15 9.38
C TRP A 15 -2.81 -60.52 9.17
N ASP A 16 -3.38 -61.23 10.14
CA ASP A 16 -4.83 -61.46 10.19
C ASP A 16 -5.51 -60.31 10.93
N VAL A 17 -6.19 -59.45 10.17
CA VAL A 17 -6.94 -58.30 10.68
C VAL A 17 -8.45 -58.51 10.62
N SER A 18 -8.92 -59.74 10.34
CA SER A 18 -10.35 -60.04 10.10
C SER A 18 -11.29 -59.72 11.27
N ASN A 19 -10.76 -59.64 12.49
CA ASN A 19 -11.52 -59.30 13.70
C ASN A 19 -11.28 -57.87 14.20
N VAL A 20 -10.54 -57.05 13.46
CA VAL A 20 -10.26 -55.66 13.84
C VAL A 20 -11.47 -54.81 13.52
N ALA A 21 -12.04 -54.14 14.52
CA ALA A 21 -13.21 -53.27 14.35
C ALA A 21 -12.85 -51.79 14.13
N CYS A 22 -11.63 -51.38 14.52
CA CYS A 22 -11.19 -49.98 14.49
C CYS A 22 -9.73 -49.92 14.04
N MET A 23 -9.45 -49.21 12.94
CA MET A 23 -8.10 -49.01 12.38
C MET A 23 -7.65 -47.55 12.43
N ASN A 24 -8.29 -46.74 13.27
CA ASN A 24 -7.99 -45.33 13.34
C ASN A 24 -6.52 -45.06 13.71
N HIS A 25 -5.92 -44.07 13.06
CA HIS A 25 -4.51 -43.69 13.19
C HIS A 25 -3.51 -44.87 13.09
N MET A 26 -3.86 -45.97 12.40
CA MET A 26 -3.01 -47.16 12.40
C MET A 26 -1.60 -46.87 11.88
N PHE A 27 -1.51 -46.11 10.79
CA PHE A 27 -0.28 -45.67 10.10
C PHE A 27 -0.13 -44.14 10.08
N SER A 28 -0.85 -43.43 10.95
CA SER A 28 -0.79 -41.96 10.99
C SER A 28 0.64 -41.48 11.31
N GLY A 29 1.28 -40.73 10.41
CA GLY A 29 2.67 -40.28 10.51
C GLY A 29 3.70 -41.40 10.30
N ALA A 30 3.34 -42.46 9.57
CA ALA A 30 4.27 -43.47 9.07
C ALA A 30 4.70 -43.08 7.65
N ASP A 31 5.49 -42.01 7.54
CA ASP A 31 5.87 -41.34 6.29
C ASP A 31 6.34 -42.30 5.18
N ASP A 32 7.23 -43.24 5.52
CA ASP A 32 7.86 -44.19 4.58
C ASP A 32 7.00 -45.45 4.30
N PHE A 33 5.80 -45.56 4.87
CA PHE A 33 4.99 -46.78 4.80
C PHE A 33 4.34 -46.95 3.41
N ASP A 34 4.67 -48.05 2.72
CA ASP A 34 4.12 -48.38 1.40
C ASP A 34 4.01 -49.91 1.18
N GLN A 35 3.67 -50.67 2.22
CA GLN A 35 3.53 -52.13 2.11
C GLN A 35 2.19 -52.55 1.49
N ASP A 36 2.19 -53.55 0.62
CA ASP A 36 1.00 -54.14 -0.02
C ASP A 36 0.04 -54.80 1.00
N ILE A 37 -0.95 -54.04 1.44
CA ILE A 37 -2.01 -54.49 2.34
C ILE A 37 -3.33 -54.80 1.62
N GLY A 38 -3.34 -54.90 0.29
CA GLY A 38 -4.56 -55.15 -0.49
C GLY A 38 -5.24 -56.47 -0.13
N SER A 39 -4.48 -57.46 0.35
CA SER A 39 -4.99 -58.79 0.76
C SER A 39 -5.63 -58.86 2.14
N TRP A 40 -5.61 -57.77 2.91
CA TRP A 40 -6.21 -57.74 4.25
C TRP A 40 -7.74 -57.85 4.20
N ASN A 41 -8.32 -58.66 5.10
CA ASN A 41 -9.75 -58.71 5.30
C ASN A 41 -10.18 -57.61 6.28
N VAL A 42 -10.66 -56.49 5.76
CA VAL A 42 -11.11 -55.33 6.56
C VAL A 42 -12.63 -55.26 6.76
N SER A 43 -13.38 -56.31 6.39
CA SER A 43 -14.86 -56.32 6.43
C SER A 43 -15.48 -56.06 7.81
N SER A 44 -14.73 -56.28 8.90
CA SER A 44 -15.20 -56.00 10.27
C SER A 44 -14.93 -54.55 10.73
N VAL A 45 -14.17 -53.76 9.96
CA VAL A 45 -13.76 -52.41 10.34
C VAL A 45 -14.92 -51.44 10.17
N THR A 46 -15.14 -50.61 11.19
CA THR A 46 -16.22 -49.61 11.22
C THR A 46 -15.71 -48.17 11.25
N ASN A 47 -14.43 -47.98 11.60
CA ASN A 47 -13.78 -46.68 11.73
C ASN A 47 -12.36 -46.74 11.15
N MET A 48 -12.10 -45.90 10.14
CA MET A 48 -10.82 -45.74 9.45
C MET A 48 -10.25 -44.31 9.58
N ASP A 49 -10.71 -43.55 10.57
CA ASP A 49 -10.27 -42.18 10.85
C ASP A 49 -8.74 -42.08 10.89
N SER A 50 -8.19 -41.15 10.10
CA SER A 50 -6.75 -40.86 10.04
C SER A 50 -5.86 -42.10 9.82
N MET A 51 -6.37 -43.18 9.24
CA MET A 51 -5.62 -44.45 9.16
C MET A 51 -4.24 -44.28 8.48
N PHE A 52 -4.18 -43.50 7.39
CA PHE A 52 -2.98 -43.17 6.61
C PHE A 52 -2.66 -41.67 6.62
N GLU A 53 -3.16 -40.94 7.61
CA GLU A 53 -2.84 -39.52 7.76
C GLU A 53 -1.30 -39.33 7.80
N ASN A 54 -0.72 -38.45 7.00
CA ASN A 54 0.73 -38.26 6.90
C ASN A 54 1.54 -39.52 6.48
N ALA A 55 0.92 -40.58 5.95
CA ALA A 55 1.64 -41.69 5.32
C ALA A 55 2.06 -41.29 3.89
N ARG A 56 3.08 -40.43 3.80
CA ARG A 56 3.40 -39.66 2.59
C ARG A 56 3.72 -40.52 1.37
N ASP A 57 4.38 -41.66 1.55
CA ASP A 57 4.79 -42.57 0.48
C ASP A 57 3.75 -43.63 0.12
N PHE A 58 2.63 -43.71 0.86
CA PHE A 58 1.63 -44.75 0.67
C PHE A 58 0.86 -44.59 -0.66
N ASP A 59 0.95 -45.58 -1.56
CA ASP A 59 0.26 -45.59 -2.87
C ASP A 59 -0.25 -46.99 -3.28
N GLN A 60 -0.66 -47.79 -2.29
CA GLN A 60 -1.05 -49.17 -2.56
C GLN A 60 -2.49 -49.29 -3.11
N ASN A 61 -2.72 -50.32 -3.94
CA ASN A 61 -4.04 -50.65 -4.46
C ASN A 61 -4.90 -51.32 -3.37
N LEU A 62 -6.05 -50.71 -3.06
CA LEU A 62 -6.97 -51.19 -2.02
C LEU A 62 -8.33 -51.63 -2.57
N SER A 63 -8.44 -51.87 -3.88
CA SER A 63 -9.71 -52.22 -4.55
C SER A 63 -10.39 -53.49 -4.04
N SER A 64 -9.65 -54.41 -3.40
CA SER A 64 -10.16 -55.64 -2.81
C SER A 64 -10.70 -55.50 -1.38
N TRP A 65 -10.57 -54.32 -0.77
CA TRP A 65 -11.08 -54.08 0.57
C TRP A 65 -12.61 -53.99 0.58
N ASP A 66 -13.24 -54.72 1.49
CA ASP A 66 -14.66 -54.56 1.82
C ASP A 66 -14.81 -53.52 2.93
N VAL A 67 -15.17 -52.29 2.55
CA VAL A 67 -15.37 -51.16 3.46
C VAL A 67 -16.85 -50.89 3.76
N SER A 68 -17.74 -51.83 3.41
CA SER A 68 -19.20 -51.64 3.53
C SER A 68 -19.69 -51.40 4.96
N ASN A 69 -18.91 -51.76 5.99
CA ASN A 69 -19.24 -51.49 7.39
C ASN A 69 -18.63 -50.20 7.96
N VAL A 70 -17.82 -49.49 7.18
CA VAL A 70 -17.16 -48.25 7.62
C VAL A 70 -18.16 -47.11 7.65
N THR A 71 -18.17 -46.36 8.75
CA THR A 71 -19.08 -45.22 8.94
C THR A 71 -18.34 -43.87 9.02
N ASP A 72 -17.03 -43.90 9.29
CA ASP A 72 -16.16 -42.73 9.43
C ASP A 72 -14.84 -42.95 8.68
N MET A 73 -14.58 -42.08 7.70
CA MET A 73 -13.35 -42.03 6.88
C MET A 73 -12.63 -40.68 7.02
N SER A 74 -12.89 -39.95 8.11
CA SER A 74 -12.29 -38.65 8.36
C SER A 74 -10.76 -38.73 8.26
N ASN A 75 -10.14 -37.82 7.51
CA ASN A 75 -8.69 -37.68 7.34
C ASN A 75 -7.95 -38.96 6.92
N MET A 76 -8.65 -39.97 6.37
CA MET A 76 -8.05 -41.30 6.14
C MET A 76 -6.76 -41.23 5.32
N PHE A 77 -6.68 -40.35 4.32
CA PHE A 77 -5.52 -40.09 3.47
C PHE A 77 -5.03 -38.63 3.56
N HIS A 78 -5.33 -37.93 4.65
CA HIS A 78 -4.87 -36.55 4.84
C HIS A 78 -3.34 -36.48 4.80
N GLU A 79 -2.74 -35.62 3.98
CA GLU A 79 -1.29 -35.52 3.75
C GLU A 79 -0.61 -36.82 3.26
N ALA A 80 -1.37 -37.79 2.74
CA ALA A 80 -0.83 -38.94 2.00
C ALA A 80 -0.45 -38.48 0.58
N VAL A 81 0.62 -37.69 0.49
CA VAL A 81 1.01 -36.89 -0.69
C VAL A 81 1.02 -37.69 -1.99
N HIS A 82 1.56 -38.92 -1.97
CA HIS A 82 1.68 -39.76 -3.16
C HIS A 82 0.46 -40.64 -3.42
N PHE A 83 -0.52 -40.69 -2.52
CA PHE A 83 -1.63 -41.64 -2.62
C PHE A 83 -2.50 -41.38 -3.86
N ASN A 84 -2.55 -42.39 -4.72
CA ASN A 84 -3.41 -42.47 -5.88
C ASN A 84 -3.82 -43.94 -6.16
N GLY A 85 -3.83 -44.77 -5.11
CA GLY A 85 -4.19 -46.18 -5.19
C GLY A 85 -5.67 -46.39 -5.50
N ASN A 86 -5.99 -47.42 -6.29
CA ASN A 86 -7.37 -47.67 -6.73
C ASN A 86 -8.31 -48.00 -5.56
N ILE A 87 -9.35 -47.19 -5.40
CA ILE A 87 -10.43 -47.31 -4.40
C ILE A 87 -11.83 -47.17 -5.02
N GLY A 88 -11.95 -47.14 -6.36
CA GLY A 88 -13.21 -46.85 -7.05
C GLY A 88 -14.31 -47.89 -6.82
N SER A 89 -13.92 -49.13 -6.48
CA SER A 89 -14.84 -50.25 -6.20
C SER A 89 -15.38 -50.31 -4.77
N TRP A 90 -14.99 -49.37 -3.90
CA TRP A 90 -15.43 -49.36 -2.51
C TRP A 90 -16.93 -49.10 -2.38
N ASP A 91 -17.59 -49.87 -1.51
CA ASP A 91 -18.95 -49.59 -1.05
C ASP A 91 -18.89 -48.64 0.16
N VAL A 92 -19.06 -47.35 -0.11
CA VAL A 92 -19.04 -46.30 0.91
C VAL A 92 -20.45 -45.93 1.40
N GLY A 93 -21.46 -46.73 1.09
CA GLY A 93 -22.87 -46.39 1.34
C GLY A 93 -23.22 -46.18 2.82
N ASN A 94 -22.43 -46.70 3.76
CA ASN A 94 -22.64 -46.48 5.21
C ASN A 94 -21.81 -45.33 5.79
N VAL A 95 -20.96 -44.67 4.99
CA VAL A 95 -20.10 -43.57 5.44
C VAL A 95 -20.94 -42.32 5.67
N THR A 96 -20.74 -41.68 6.83
CA THR A 96 -21.44 -40.45 7.22
C THR A 96 -20.51 -39.23 7.30
N CYS A 97 -19.20 -39.45 7.46
CA CYS A 97 -18.21 -38.39 7.56
C CYS A 97 -17.00 -38.67 6.64
N MET A 98 -16.72 -37.74 5.73
CA MET A 98 -15.54 -37.72 4.85
C MET A 98 -14.70 -36.46 5.07
N TYR A 99 -14.77 -35.89 6.27
CA TYR A 99 -14.01 -34.70 6.65
C TYR A 99 -12.53 -34.90 6.31
N GLY A 100 -11.96 -34.03 5.47
CA GLY A 100 -10.52 -34.02 5.16
C GLY A 100 -9.96 -35.32 4.54
N MET A 101 -10.80 -36.24 4.03
CA MET A 101 -10.36 -37.59 3.64
C MET A 101 -9.14 -37.59 2.71
N PHE A 102 -9.09 -36.67 1.73
CA PHE A 102 -7.97 -36.49 0.80
C PHE A 102 -7.34 -35.10 0.91
N SER A 103 -7.49 -34.41 2.04
CA SER A 103 -6.86 -33.09 2.21
C SER A 103 -5.35 -33.25 2.10
N ASP A 104 -4.69 -32.47 1.23
CA ASP A 104 -3.24 -32.50 0.97
C ASP A 104 -2.73 -33.84 0.38
N ALA A 105 -3.62 -34.71 -0.10
CA ALA A 105 -3.28 -35.84 -0.96
C ALA A 105 -3.01 -35.33 -2.38
N VAL A 106 -1.85 -34.69 -2.56
CA VAL A 106 -1.49 -33.88 -3.73
C VAL A 106 -1.74 -34.59 -5.07
N ASN A 107 -1.35 -35.87 -5.17
CA ASN A 107 -1.44 -36.66 -6.41
C ASN A 107 -2.78 -37.39 -6.58
N PHE A 108 -3.71 -37.27 -5.63
CA PHE A 108 -4.95 -38.04 -5.66
C PHE A 108 -5.84 -37.60 -6.82
N ASN A 109 -6.12 -38.54 -7.72
CA ASN A 109 -6.97 -38.29 -8.89
C ASN A 109 -7.66 -39.59 -9.37
N GLN A 110 -8.00 -40.50 -8.45
CA GLN A 110 -8.68 -41.75 -8.78
C GLN A 110 -10.15 -41.56 -9.07
N ASP A 111 -10.67 -42.35 -10.02
CA ASP A 111 -12.10 -42.39 -10.34
C ASP A 111 -12.90 -42.95 -9.15
N ILE A 112 -13.71 -42.07 -8.56
CA ILE A 112 -14.61 -42.31 -7.44
C ILE A 112 -16.05 -41.92 -7.80
N GLY A 113 -16.35 -41.73 -9.08
CA GLY A 113 -17.67 -41.27 -9.54
C GLY A 113 -18.80 -42.25 -9.24
N SER A 114 -18.47 -43.55 -9.08
CA SER A 114 -19.42 -44.62 -8.77
C SER A 114 -19.77 -44.76 -7.29
N TRP A 115 -19.18 -43.98 -6.40
CA TRP A 115 -19.47 -44.04 -4.97
C TRP A 115 -20.89 -43.57 -4.64
N ASP A 116 -21.58 -44.32 -3.78
CA ASP A 116 -22.83 -43.89 -3.17
C ASP A 116 -22.54 -43.07 -1.90
N VAL A 117 -22.54 -41.75 -2.05
CA VAL A 117 -22.30 -40.80 -0.95
C VAL A 117 -23.59 -40.27 -0.32
N SER A 118 -24.74 -40.89 -0.60
CA SER A 118 -26.06 -40.38 -0.18
C SER A 118 -26.24 -40.28 1.34
N ASN A 119 -25.46 -41.03 2.14
CA ASN A 119 -25.49 -40.96 3.61
C ASN A 119 -24.46 -39.99 4.23
N VAL A 120 -23.59 -39.39 3.41
CA VAL A 120 -22.55 -38.47 3.91
C VAL A 120 -23.17 -37.14 4.32
N GLN A 121 -22.80 -36.68 5.52
CA GLN A 121 -23.31 -35.44 6.12
C GLN A 121 -22.25 -34.32 6.17
N ASN A 122 -20.96 -34.69 6.17
CA ASN A 122 -19.82 -33.79 6.29
C ASN A 122 -18.77 -34.11 5.22
N MET A 123 -18.52 -33.17 4.30
CA MET A 123 -17.49 -33.21 3.25
C MET A 123 -16.47 -32.06 3.38
N ASN A 124 -16.42 -31.42 4.55
CA ASN A 124 -15.50 -30.33 4.83
C ASN A 124 -14.06 -30.77 4.54
N ARG A 125 -13.31 -29.95 3.78
CA ARG A 125 -11.92 -30.20 3.35
C ARG A 125 -11.66 -31.49 2.57
N MET A 126 -12.68 -32.21 2.09
CA MET A 126 -12.49 -33.55 1.52
C MET A 126 -11.38 -33.61 0.46
N PHE A 127 -11.26 -32.60 -0.41
CA PHE A 127 -10.24 -32.46 -1.46
C PHE A 127 -9.39 -31.18 -1.31
N SER A 128 -9.31 -30.60 -0.12
CA SER A 128 -8.49 -29.40 0.09
C SER A 128 -7.04 -29.70 -0.27
N CYS A 129 -6.37 -28.88 -1.08
CA CYS A 129 -4.99 -29.08 -1.54
C CYS A 129 -4.72 -30.39 -2.31
N ALA A 130 -5.77 -31.12 -2.75
CA ALA A 130 -5.63 -32.24 -3.68
C ALA A 130 -5.40 -31.69 -5.10
N PHE A 131 -4.18 -31.21 -5.36
CA PHE A 131 -3.86 -30.38 -6.53
C PHE A 131 -4.22 -31.02 -7.87
N ASP A 132 -4.05 -32.33 -8.00
CA ASP A 132 -4.29 -33.08 -9.24
C ASP A 132 -5.74 -33.57 -9.38
N PHE A 133 -6.57 -33.46 -8.34
CA PHE A 133 -7.92 -33.99 -8.35
C PHE A 133 -8.81 -33.27 -9.37
N ASN A 134 -9.28 -34.03 -10.36
CA ASN A 134 -10.19 -33.58 -11.39
C ASN A 134 -10.90 -34.80 -12.00
N GLN A 135 -11.68 -35.51 -11.19
CA GLN A 135 -12.53 -36.62 -11.66
C GLN A 135 -14.00 -36.23 -11.70
N ASP A 136 -14.78 -37.02 -12.45
CA ASP A 136 -16.23 -36.85 -12.55
C ASP A 136 -16.93 -37.35 -11.28
N ILE A 137 -17.51 -36.39 -10.55
CA ILE A 137 -18.31 -36.61 -9.34
C ILE A 137 -19.71 -35.96 -9.48
N GLY A 138 -20.11 -35.61 -10.70
CA GLY A 138 -21.37 -34.91 -10.97
C GLY A 138 -22.61 -35.74 -10.63
N SER A 139 -22.47 -37.08 -10.61
CA SER A 139 -23.54 -38.04 -10.28
C SER A 139 -23.74 -38.29 -8.79
N TRP A 140 -22.91 -37.73 -7.91
CA TRP A 140 -23.04 -37.92 -6.47
C TRP A 140 -24.34 -37.33 -5.91
N ASP A 141 -25.02 -38.08 -5.05
CA ASP A 141 -26.13 -37.57 -4.26
C ASP A 141 -25.60 -36.91 -2.98
N VAL A 142 -25.42 -35.60 -3.03
CA VAL A 142 -24.95 -34.79 -1.89
C VAL A 142 -26.11 -34.20 -1.06
N SER A 143 -27.34 -34.68 -1.25
CA SER A 143 -28.53 -34.06 -0.64
C SER A 143 -28.57 -34.11 0.89
N ASN A 144 -27.81 -34.99 1.54
CA ASN A 144 -27.70 -35.06 2.99
C ASN A 144 -26.50 -34.28 3.58
N VAL A 145 -25.66 -33.69 2.72
CA VAL A 145 -24.48 -32.93 3.17
C VAL A 145 -24.91 -31.58 3.72
N SER A 146 -24.39 -31.23 4.90
CA SER A 146 -24.68 -29.96 5.59
C SER A 146 -23.47 -29.01 5.67
N ASP A 147 -22.25 -29.54 5.57
CA ASP A 147 -20.99 -28.81 5.61
C ASP A 147 -20.09 -29.21 4.41
N MET A 148 -19.84 -28.24 3.53
CA MET A 148 -18.94 -28.34 2.38
C MET A 148 -17.77 -27.33 2.47
N ALA A 149 -17.50 -26.79 3.65
CA ALA A 149 -16.46 -25.78 3.82
C ALA A 149 -15.11 -26.32 3.32
N PHE A 150 -14.42 -25.52 2.51
CA PHE A 150 -13.09 -25.81 1.96
C PHE A 150 -12.99 -27.10 1.14
N MET A 151 -14.09 -27.72 0.71
CA MET A 151 -14.09 -29.03 0.06
C MET A 151 -13.10 -29.13 -1.11
N PHE A 152 -13.01 -28.09 -1.95
CA PHE A 152 -12.08 -27.99 -3.08
C PHE A 152 -11.08 -26.83 -2.92
N SER A 153 -10.82 -26.40 -1.68
CA SER A 153 -9.87 -25.31 -1.43
C SER A 153 -8.48 -25.69 -1.94
N ASP A 154 -7.91 -24.94 -2.87
CA ASP A 154 -6.61 -25.19 -3.52
C ASP A 154 -6.56 -26.51 -4.32
N ALA A 155 -7.70 -27.11 -4.67
CA ALA A 155 -7.79 -28.18 -5.66
C ALA A 155 -7.60 -27.59 -7.08
N SER A 156 -6.36 -27.18 -7.39
CA SER A 156 -6.06 -26.25 -8.49
C SER A 156 -6.45 -26.76 -9.89
N SER A 157 -6.50 -28.08 -10.09
CA SER A 157 -6.90 -28.73 -11.34
C SER A 157 -8.41 -28.93 -11.46
N PHE A 158 -9.16 -28.89 -10.36
CA PHE A 158 -10.58 -29.26 -10.32
C PHE A 158 -11.43 -28.31 -11.17
N ASN A 159 -12.14 -28.88 -12.14
CA ASN A 159 -13.06 -28.19 -13.04
C ASN A 159 -14.08 -29.17 -13.65
N HIS A 160 -14.49 -30.23 -12.95
CA HIS A 160 -15.57 -31.11 -13.40
C HIS A 160 -16.96 -30.57 -13.06
N ASP A 161 -17.93 -30.93 -13.90
CA ASP A 161 -19.32 -30.47 -13.75
C ASP A 161 -19.96 -31.05 -12.48
N ILE A 162 -20.51 -30.14 -11.68
CA ILE A 162 -21.23 -30.41 -10.41
C ILE A 162 -22.55 -29.61 -10.36
N GLY A 163 -23.02 -29.08 -11.49
CA GLY A 163 -24.22 -28.25 -11.56
C GLY A 163 -25.51 -28.98 -11.15
N SER A 164 -25.52 -30.31 -11.24
CA SER A 164 -26.64 -31.19 -10.87
C SER A 164 -26.75 -31.48 -9.37
N TRP A 165 -25.77 -31.09 -8.56
CA TRP A 165 -25.77 -31.36 -7.13
C TRP A 165 -26.95 -30.69 -6.41
N ASN A 166 -27.60 -31.44 -5.52
CA ASN A 166 -28.60 -30.89 -4.62
C ASN A 166 -27.94 -30.39 -3.33
N VAL A 167 -27.59 -29.10 -3.29
CA VAL A 167 -26.95 -28.45 -2.13
C VAL A 167 -27.95 -27.81 -1.15
N SER A 168 -29.25 -28.13 -1.23
CA SER A 168 -30.28 -27.43 -0.46
C SER A 168 -30.17 -27.59 1.06
N ASN A 169 -29.44 -28.59 1.55
CA ASN A 169 -29.21 -28.81 2.98
C ASN A 169 -27.88 -28.22 3.50
N VAL A 170 -27.05 -27.67 2.60
CA VAL A 170 -25.76 -27.10 2.95
C VAL A 170 -25.97 -25.76 3.67
N THR A 171 -25.29 -25.60 4.81
CA THR A 171 -25.32 -24.37 5.61
C THR A 171 -23.97 -23.63 5.62
N ASP A 172 -22.88 -24.33 5.31
CA ASP A 172 -21.52 -23.81 5.30
C ASP A 172 -20.81 -24.17 3.99
N MET A 173 -20.47 -23.14 3.20
CA MET A 173 -19.69 -23.26 1.96
C MET A 173 -18.40 -22.44 2.01
N ARG A 174 -17.93 -22.09 3.21
CA ARG A 174 -16.75 -21.22 3.38
C ARG A 174 -15.57 -21.76 2.61
N GLY A 175 -15.00 -20.94 1.73
CA GLY A 175 -13.80 -21.31 0.98
C GLY A 175 -13.92 -22.56 0.10
N MET A 176 -15.13 -23.04 -0.24
CA MET A 176 -15.31 -24.30 -0.96
C MET A 176 -14.47 -24.37 -2.24
N PHE A 177 -14.36 -23.27 -3.01
CA PHE A 177 -13.51 -23.15 -4.20
C PHE A 177 -12.36 -22.15 -4.02
N SER A 178 -11.99 -21.85 -2.79
CA SER A 178 -10.89 -20.92 -2.52
C SER A 178 -9.60 -21.45 -3.19
N LYS A 179 -8.92 -20.69 -4.04
CA LYS A 179 -7.73 -21.08 -4.81
C LYS A 179 -7.92 -22.23 -5.79
N ALA A 180 -9.16 -22.69 -6.05
CA ALA A 180 -9.47 -23.63 -7.13
C ALA A 180 -9.33 -22.93 -8.49
N SER A 181 -8.09 -22.66 -8.90
CA SER A 181 -7.78 -21.68 -9.95
C SER A 181 -8.31 -22.05 -11.34
N SER A 182 -8.58 -23.34 -11.58
CA SER A 182 -9.16 -23.84 -12.82
C SER A 182 -10.69 -23.85 -12.84
N PHE A 183 -11.34 -23.78 -11.68
CA PHE A 183 -12.78 -23.97 -11.54
C PHE A 183 -13.58 -22.86 -12.23
N ASN A 184 -14.49 -23.25 -13.13
CA ASN A 184 -15.38 -22.35 -13.86
C ASN A 184 -16.62 -23.10 -14.39
N GLN A 185 -17.21 -24.00 -13.59
CA GLN A 185 -18.38 -24.78 -13.98
C GLN A 185 -19.69 -24.12 -13.59
N ASP A 186 -20.74 -24.38 -14.38
CA ASP A 186 -22.07 -23.80 -14.15
C ASP A 186 -22.72 -24.39 -12.90
N ILE A 187 -22.93 -23.52 -11.92
CA ILE A 187 -23.55 -23.82 -10.62
C ILE A 187 -24.73 -22.87 -10.36
N GLY A 188 -25.23 -22.18 -11.39
CA GLY A 188 -26.31 -21.21 -11.25
C GLY A 188 -27.64 -21.82 -10.79
N SER A 189 -27.82 -23.13 -11.00
CA SER A 189 -29.00 -23.91 -10.60
C SER A 189 -29.01 -24.35 -9.14
N TRP A 190 -27.92 -24.16 -8.40
CA TRP A 190 -27.83 -24.57 -7.00
C TRP A 190 -28.82 -23.80 -6.12
N ASN A 191 -29.50 -24.53 -5.22
CA ASN A 191 -30.31 -23.93 -4.18
C ASN A 191 -29.45 -23.63 -2.94
N VAL A 192 -28.97 -22.40 -2.83
CA VAL A 192 -28.13 -21.94 -1.70
C VAL A 192 -28.92 -21.24 -0.60
N SER A 193 -30.26 -21.35 -0.58
CA SER A 193 -31.11 -20.58 0.34
C SER A 193 -30.86 -20.87 1.82
N ASN A 194 -30.23 -21.99 2.17
CA ASN A 194 -29.90 -22.37 3.55
C ASN A 194 -28.44 -22.04 3.96
N VAL A 195 -27.63 -21.52 3.03
CA VAL A 195 -26.22 -21.24 3.28
C VAL A 195 -26.09 -19.95 4.11
N LEU A 196 -25.43 -20.07 5.26
CA LEU A 196 -25.16 -18.96 6.18
C LEU A 196 -23.79 -18.33 5.91
N TYR A 197 -22.80 -19.16 5.58
CA TYR A 197 -21.41 -18.74 5.45
C TYR A 197 -20.88 -18.95 4.03
N MET A 198 -20.61 -17.84 3.32
CA MET A 198 -20.08 -17.82 1.95
C MET A 198 -18.71 -17.12 1.88
N ASN A 199 -18.10 -16.81 3.03
CA ASN A 199 -16.82 -16.13 3.04
C ASN A 199 -15.75 -16.95 2.30
N SER A 200 -14.95 -16.27 1.49
CA SER A 200 -13.94 -16.84 0.61
C SER A 200 -14.43 -17.90 -0.40
N LEU A 201 -15.74 -18.07 -0.64
CA LEU A 201 -16.27 -19.16 -1.49
C LEU A 201 -15.52 -19.30 -2.83
N PHE A 202 -15.23 -18.18 -3.49
CA PHE A 202 -14.45 -18.10 -4.75
C PHE A 202 -13.15 -17.29 -4.58
N GLY A 203 -12.63 -17.17 -3.36
CA GLY A 203 -11.38 -16.44 -3.11
C GLY A 203 -10.23 -17.07 -3.89
N GLU A 204 -9.56 -16.33 -4.77
CA GLU A 204 -8.50 -16.78 -5.68
C GLU A 204 -8.94 -17.83 -6.72
N ALA A 205 -10.25 -18.03 -6.94
CA ALA A 205 -10.79 -18.83 -8.05
C ALA A 205 -10.68 -18.03 -9.38
N ARG A 206 -9.46 -17.83 -9.86
CA ARG A 206 -9.12 -16.82 -10.88
C ARG A 206 -9.88 -16.93 -12.20
N LYS A 207 -10.29 -18.14 -12.60
CA LYS A 207 -11.06 -18.38 -13.84
C LYS A 207 -12.57 -18.26 -13.66
N PHE A 208 -13.09 -18.30 -12.43
CA PHE A 208 -14.51 -18.37 -12.17
C PHE A 208 -15.23 -17.12 -12.67
N ASN A 209 -16.23 -17.32 -13.52
CA ASN A 209 -17.07 -16.26 -14.08
C ASN A 209 -18.44 -16.80 -14.54
N GLN A 210 -19.03 -17.73 -13.78
CA GLN A 210 -20.32 -18.34 -14.11
C GLN A 210 -21.50 -17.62 -13.48
N ASN A 211 -22.64 -17.64 -14.16
CA ASN A 211 -23.83 -16.90 -13.73
C ASN A 211 -24.42 -17.49 -12.45
N ILE A 212 -24.37 -16.71 -11.37
CA ILE A 212 -24.92 -17.04 -10.05
C ILE A 212 -25.95 -16.00 -9.60
N GLY A 213 -26.45 -15.16 -10.51
CA GLY A 213 -27.42 -14.11 -10.19
C GLY A 213 -28.73 -14.67 -9.64
N SER A 214 -29.12 -15.89 -10.01
CA SER A 214 -30.34 -16.55 -9.54
C SER A 214 -30.28 -17.11 -8.13
N TRP A 215 -29.12 -17.06 -7.46
CA TRP A 215 -28.98 -17.57 -6.10
C TRP A 215 -29.80 -16.78 -5.08
N ASP A 216 -30.55 -17.49 -4.25
CA ASP A 216 -31.16 -16.91 -3.04
C ASP A 216 -30.13 -16.88 -1.92
N VAL A 217 -29.50 -15.72 -1.73
CA VAL A 217 -28.49 -15.48 -0.68
C VAL A 217 -29.08 -14.83 0.57
N SER A 218 -30.41 -14.80 0.71
CA SER A 218 -31.08 -14.01 1.76
C SER A 218 -30.76 -14.44 3.19
N ASN A 219 -30.29 -15.67 3.41
CA ASN A 219 -29.87 -16.17 4.73
C ASN A 219 -28.37 -16.01 5.01
N ALA A 220 -27.57 -15.58 4.02
CA ALA A 220 -26.14 -15.41 4.21
C ALA A 220 -25.85 -14.28 5.19
N ILE A 221 -24.95 -14.54 6.14
CA ILE A 221 -24.55 -13.57 7.17
C ILE A 221 -23.11 -13.08 7.00
N ASP A 222 -22.27 -13.86 6.31
CA ASP A 222 -20.86 -13.56 6.08
C ASP A 222 -20.46 -13.82 4.62
N MET A 223 -20.01 -12.76 3.94
CA MET A 223 -19.53 -12.77 2.55
C MET A 223 -18.13 -12.15 2.41
N ASN A 224 -17.37 -12.04 3.51
CA ASN A 224 -16.03 -11.49 3.44
C ASN A 224 -15.15 -12.31 2.47
N HIS A 225 -14.30 -11.65 1.69
CA HIS A 225 -13.40 -12.27 0.71
C HIS A 225 -14.07 -13.18 -0.36
N MET A 226 -15.40 -13.17 -0.54
CA MET A 226 -16.10 -14.13 -1.41
C MET A 226 -15.53 -14.21 -2.83
N PHE A 227 -15.14 -13.08 -3.42
CA PHE A 227 -14.50 -12.96 -4.74
C PHE A 227 -13.09 -12.33 -4.66
N TYR A 228 -12.43 -12.42 -3.50
CA TYR A 228 -11.05 -11.96 -3.31
C TYR A 228 -10.15 -12.56 -4.39
N PHE A 229 -9.43 -11.77 -5.20
CA PHE A 229 -8.59 -12.25 -6.31
C PHE A 229 -9.31 -13.12 -7.38
N ALA A 230 -10.64 -13.09 -7.47
CA ALA A 230 -11.39 -13.70 -8.57
C ALA A 230 -11.31 -12.79 -9.81
N ASN A 231 -10.13 -12.72 -10.45
CA ASN A 231 -9.78 -11.71 -11.47
C ASN A 231 -10.81 -11.59 -12.61
N ASN A 232 -11.40 -12.71 -13.04
CA ASN A 232 -12.32 -12.75 -14.18
C ASN A 232 -13.79 -12.56 -13.82
N PHE A 233 -14.14 -12.56 -12.53
CA PHE A 233 -15.54 -12.55 -12.11
C PHE A 233 -16.19 -11.20 -12.46
N ASN A 234 -17.27 -11.25 -13.23
CA ASN A 234 -18.03 -10.08 -13.65
C ASN A 234 -19.50 -10.43 -13.98
N GLN A 235 -20.12 -11.31 -13.20
CA GLN A 235 -21.51 -11.73 -13.42
C GLN A 235 -22.50 -10.90 -12.61
N ASP A 236 -23.70 -10.71 -13.18
CA ASP A 236 -24.75 -9.91 -12.57
C ASP A 236 -25.28 -10.58 -11.30
N ILE A 237 -25.10 -9.86 -10.19
CA ILE A 237 -25.52 -10.23 -8.83
C ILE A 237 -26.35 -9.11 -8.19
N GLY A 238 -26.83 -8.15 -8.98
CA GLY A 238 -27.55 -6.97 -8.48
C GLY A 238 -28.88 -7.31 -7.82
N CYS A 239 -29.45 -8.47 -8.16
CA CYS A 239 -30.73 -8.95 -7.60
C CYS A 239 -30.59 -9.72 -6.28
N TRP A 240 -29.38 -9.93 -5.78
CA TRP A 240 -29.15 -10.61 -4.50
C TRP A 240 -29.74 -9.82 -3.31
N ASN A 241 -30.39 -10.55 -2.40
CA ASN A 241 -30.79 -10.00 -1.11
C ASN A 241 -29.66 -10.18 -0.09
N VAL A 242 -28.89 -9.13 0.14
CA VAL A 242 -27.76 -9.12 1.09
C VAL A 242 -28.12 -8.50 2.45
N SER A 243 -29.41 -8.33 2.76
CA SER A 243 -29.85 -7.59 3.95
C SER A 243 -29.40 -8.20 5.27
N ASN A 244 -29.01 -9.48 5.31
CA ASN A 244 -28.55 -10.16 6.53
C ASN A 244 -27.02 -10.18 6.68
N VAL A 245 -26.27 -9.70 5.68
CA VAL A 245 -24.80 -9.73 5.68
C VAL A 245 -24.26 -8.64 6.61
N ASN A 246 -23.31 -9.02 7.48
CA ASN A 246 -22.69 -8.10 8.44
C ASN A 246 -21.24 -7.68 8.05
N ASP A 247 -20.54 -8.48 7.27
CA ASP A 247 -19.15 -8.27 6.86
C ASP A 247 -18.99 -8.53 5.35
N MET A 248 -18.58 -7.48 4.63
CA MET A 248 -18.26 -7.51 3.19
C MET A 248 -16.79 -7.13 2.94
N SER A 249 -15.95 -7.21 3.96
CA SER A 249 -14.53 -6.85 3.82
C SER A 249 -13.86 -7.71 2.75
N SER A 250 -13.07 -7.03 1.91
CA SER A 250 -12.33 -7.62 0.80
C SER A 250 -13.16 -8.44 -0.21
N MET A 251 -14.50 -8.31 -0.22
CA MET A 251 -15.38 -9.16 -1.03
C MET A 251 -15.00 -9.17 -2.52
N PHE A 252 -14.64 -8.01 -3.08
CA PHE A 252 -14.18 -7.84 -4.47
C PHE A 252 -12.73 -7.36 -4.57
N GLN A 253 -11.93 -7.53 -3.52
CA GLN A 253 -10.53 -7.12 -3.57
C GLN A 253 -9.83 -7.90 -4.69
N HIS A 254 -9.13 -7.23 -5.61
CA HIS A 254 -8.52 -7.82 -6.80
C HIS A 254 -9.47 -8.52 -7.80
N ALA A 255 -10.80 -8.35 -7.69
CA ALA A 255 -11.74 -8.74 -8.73
C ALA A 255 -11.67 -7.71 -9.88
N GLU A 256 -10.56 -7.73 -10.63
CA GLU A 256 -10.19 -6.64 -11.55
C GLU A 256 -11.23 -6.36 -12.65
N ALA A 257 -11.95 -7.41 -13.10
CA ALA A 257 -12.97 -7.31 -14.13
C ALA A 257 -14.36 -6.89 -13.62
N PHE A 258 -14.60 -6.94 -12.30
CA PHE A 258 -15.93 -6.75 -11.72
C PHE A 258 -16.43 -5.31 -11.92
N ASN A 259 -17.59 -5.18 -12.57
CA ASN A 259 -18.25 -3.89 -12.81
C ASN A 259 -19.77 -4.04 -13.00
N GLN A 260 -20.42 -4.90 -12.20
CA GLN A 260 -21.87 -5.13 -12.28
C GLN A 260 -22.64 -4.24 -11.29
N ASP A 261 -23.86 -3.88 -11.67
CA ASP A 261 -24.72 -3.01 -10.87
C ASP A 261 -25.14 -3.71 -9.57
N ILE A 262 -24.80 -3.10 -8.45
CA ILE A 262 -25.11 -3.54 -7.09
C ILE A 262 -25.74 -2.41 -6.27
N GLY A 263 -26.21 -1.34 -6.93
CA GLY A 263 -26.79 -0.16 -6.28
C GLY A 263 -28.10 -0.45 -5.53
N LEU A 264 -28.76 -1.58 -5.84
CA LEU A 264 -30.00 -2.01 -5.20
C LEU A 264 -29.79 -2.87 -3.94
N TRP A 265 -28.55 -3.20 -3.59
CA TRP A 265 -28.25 -3.97 -2.38
C TRP A 265 -28.64 -3.23 -1.09
N ASP A 266 -29.33 -3.93 -0.20
CA ASP A 266 -29.55 -3.46 1.17
C ASP A 266 -28.33 -3.79 2.04
N VAL A 267 -27.41 -2.83 2.15
CA VAL A 267 -26.20 -2.94 2.99
C VAL A 267 -26.40 -2.40 4.42
N SER A 268 -27.64 -2.17 4.85
CA SER A 268 -27.93 -1.48 6.12
C SER A 268 -27.48 -2.24 7.37
N ASN A 269 -27.18 -3.54 7.27
CA ASN A 269 -26.64 -4.37 8.35
C ASN A 269 -25.12 -4.58 8.28
N VAL A 270 -24.43 -4.05 7.26
CA VAL A 270 -22.98 -4.22 7.08
C VAL A 270 -22.21 -3.28 8.02
N VAL A 271 -21.33 -3.83 8.84
CA VAL A 271 -20.50 -3.08 9.80
C VAL A 271 -19.07 -2.88 9.27
N ASN A 272 -18.59 -3.78 8.39
CA ASN A 272 -17.23 -3.79 7.86
C ASN A 272 -17.23 -3.86 6.32
N MET A 273 -16.70 -2.81 5.69
CA MET A 273 -16.51 -2.70 4.23
C MET A 273 -15.03 -2.49 3.87
N GLY A 274 -14.12 -2.78 4.81
CA GLY A 274 -12.68 -2.60 4.60
C GLY A 274 -12.20 -3.35 3.36
N TRP A 275 -11.46 -2.68 2.49
CA TRP A 275 -10.84 -3.24 1.29
C TRP A 275 -11.82 -3.83 0.25
N MET A 276 -13.13 -3.61 0.38
CA MET A 276 -14.15 -4.29 -0.44
C MET A 276 -13.89 -4.21 -1.95
N PHE A 277 -13.49 -3.05 -2.47
CA PHE A 277 -13.17 -2.82 -3.90
C PHE A 277 -11.69 -2.50 -4.13
N CYS A 278 -10.81 -2.86 -3.18
CA CYS A 278 -9.37 -2.66 -3.34
C CYS A 278 -8.87 -3.39 -4.60
N LEU A 279 -8.25 -2.68 -5.54
CA LEU A 279 -7.76 -3.21 -6.81
C LEU A 279 -8.87 -3.76 -7.74
N ALA A 280 -10.15 -3.44 -7.50
CA ALA A 280 -11.25 -3.67 -8.43
C ALA A 280 -11.21 -2.63 -9.56
N LYS A 281 -10.24 -2.75 -10.47
CA LYS A 281 -9.86 -1.72 -11.44
C LYS A 281 -11.00 -1.27 -12.37
N ALA A 282 -11.90 -2.18 -12.75
CA ALA A 282 -13.03 -1.88 -13.63
C ALA A 282 -14.24 -1.27 -12.92
N PHE A 283 -14.34 -1.41 -11.59
CA PHE A 283 -15.54 -1.07 -10.84
C PHE A 283 -15.84 0.44 -10.89
N ASN A 284 -17.03 0.78 -11.37
CA ASN A 284 -17.53 2.15 -11.47
C ASN A 284 -19.07 2.19 -11.51
N GLN A 285 -19.74 1.42 -10.66
CA GLN A 285 -21.21 1.34 -10.61
C GLN A 285 -21.78 2.20 -9.48
N ASP A 286 -22.99 2.72 -9.69
CA ASP A 286 -23.67 3.61 -8.75
C ASP A 286 -24.02 2.86 -7.45
N ILE A 287 -23.49 3.35 -6.34
CA ILE A 287 -23.71 2.86 -4.98
C ILE A 287 -24.10 4.01 -4.03
N GLY A 288 -24.48 5.17 -4.57
CA GLY A 288 -24.82 6.36 -3.79
C GLY A 288 -26.08 6.19 -2.93
N SER A 289 -26.94 5.21 -3.26
CA SER A 289 -28.15 4.84 -2.53
C SER A 289 -27.89 4.01 -1.26
N TRP A 290 -26.69 3.46 -1.08
CA TRP A 290 -26.38 2.55 0.01
C TRP A 290 -26.53 3.20 1.40
N ASN A 291 -27.21 2.49 2.31
CA ASN A 291 -27.28 2.89 3.71
C ASN A 291 -26.05 2.39 4.47
N VAL A 292 -25.00 3.22 4.53
CA VAL A 292 -23.75 2.92 5.24
C VAL A 292 -23.71 3.42 6.70
N SER A 293 -24.87 3.80 7.26
CA SER A 293 -24.94 4.56 8.52
C SER A 293 -24.36 3.86 9.75
N ILE A 294 -24.24 2.54 9.73
CA ILE A 294 -23.68 1.74 10.85
C ILE A 294 -22.26 1.23 10.57
N VAL A 295 -21.71 1.49 9.39
CA VAL A 295 -20.36 1.03 9.00
C VAL A 295 -19.32 1.70 9.91
N ARG A 296 -18.38 0.92 10.42
CA ARG A 296 -17.29 1.38 11.29
C ARG A 296 -15.94 1.41 10.59
N ASN A 297 -15.73 0.49 9.64
CA ASN A 297 -14.48 0.31 8.92
C ASN A 297 -14.68 0.47 7.41
N MET A 298 -14.05 1.50 6.83
CA MET A 298 -13.95 1.74 5.38
C MET A 298 -12.50 1.82 4.90
N ALA A 299 -11.56 1.29 5.70
CA ALA A 299 -10.14 1.28 5.37
C ALA A 299 -9.92 0.67 3.99
N GLY A 300 -9.24 1.40 3.11
CA GLY A 300 -8.84 0.90 1.80
C GLY A 300 -9.96 0.50 0.84
N MET A 301 -11.22 0.88 1.10
CA MET A 301 -12.39 0.40 0.34
C MET A 301 -12.22 0.55 -1.18
N PHE A 302 -11.66 1.67 -1.65
CA PHE A 302 -11.41 1.96 -3.07
C PHE A 302 -9.90 2.12 -3.38
N THR A 303 -9.01 1.54 -2.58
CA THR A 303 -7.57 1.55 -2.88
C THR A 303 -7.32 0.98 -4.28
N HIS A 304 -6.66 1.72 -5.16
CA HIS A 304 -6.37 1.35 -6.55
C HIS A 304 -7.61 0.98 -7.40
N ALA A 305 -8.82 1.36 -7.00
CA ALA A 305 -10.02 1.28 -7.82
C ALA A 305 -9.98 2.39 -8.89
N SER A 306 -9.11 2.22 -9.89
CA SER A 306 -8.67 3.30 -10.79
C SER A 306 -9.79 3.92 -11.63
N SER A 307 -10.89 3.19 -11.87
CA SER A 307 -12.04 3.67 -12.67
C SER A 307 -13.15 4.28 -11.83
N PHE A 308 -13.15 4.08 -10.50
CA PHE A 308 -14.25 4.48 -9.64
C PHE A 308 -14.38 6.00 -9.54
N ASN A 309 -15.56 6.53 -9.87
CA ASN A 309 -15.90 7.95 -9.80
C ASN A 309 -17.41 8.18 -9.64
N GLN A 310 -18.10 7.36 -8.85
CA GLN A 310 -19.56 7.46 -8.64
C GLN A 310 -19.90 8.27 -7.39
N ASP A 311 -21.01 9.00 -7.44
CA ASP A 311 -21.44 9.90 -6.37
C ASP A 311 -21.78 9.10 -5.09
N ILE A 312 -21.06 9.43 -4.02
CA ILE A 312 -21.21 8.87 -2.67
C ILE A 312 -21.33 9.99 -1.62
N GLY A 313 -21.59 11.23 -2.05
CA GLY A 313 -21.69 12.39 -1.16
C GLY A 313 -22.88 12.32 -0.20
N SER A 314 -23.89 11.50 -0.52
CA SER A 314 -25.06 11.24 0.33
C SER A 314 -24.79 10.30 1.51
N TRP A 315 -23.65 9.60 1.53
CA TRP A 315 -23.37 8.58 2.53
C TRP A 315 -23.27 9.14 3.94
N ASN A 316 -23.95 8.49 4.89
CA ASN A 316 -23.81 8.80 6.31
C ASN A 316 -22.61 8.05 6.91
N VAL A 317 -21.43 8.67 6.89
CA VAL A 317 -20.19 8.08 7.43
C VAL A 317 -19.93 8.40 8.92
N SER A 318 -20.93 8.90 9.66
CA SER A 318 -20.72 9.40 11.03
C SER A 318 -20.24 8.36 12.05
N ASN A 319 -20.44 7.07 11.80
CA ASN A 319 -19.95 5.98 12.65
C ASN A 319 -18.58 5.42 12.23
N VAL A 320 -18.03 5.88 11.12
CA VAL A 320 -16.75 5.39 10.62
C VAL A 320 -15.61 5.95 11.48
N THR A 321 -14.73 5.05 11.93
CA THR A 321 -13.55 5.41 12.73
C THR A 321 -12.24 5.25 11.99
N ASP A 322 -12.22 4.40 10.96
CA ASP A 322 -11.05 4.11 10.13
C ASP A 322 -11.36 4.30 8.64
N MET A 323 -10.65 5.24 8.01
CA MET A 323 -10.70 5.56 6.57
C MET A 323 -9.30 5.57 5.95
N HIS A 324 -8.32 4.93 6.60
CA HIS A 324 -6.98 4.93 6.06
C HIS A 324 -6.97 4.30 4.66
N ARG A 325 -6.25 4.91 3.72
CA ARG A 325 -6.18 4.50 2.32
C ARG A 325 -7.51 4.41 1.56
N MET A 326 -8.61 4.98 2.05
CA MET A 326 -9.95 4.81 1.45
C MET A 326 -9.97 4.99 -0.08
N PHE A 327 -9.28 6.02 -0.61
CA PHE A 327 -9.15 6.30 -2.06
C PHE A 327 -7.69 6.27 -2.54
N PHE A 328 -6.80 5.54 -1.86
CA PHE A 328 -5.38 5.50 -2.21
C PHE A 328 -5.19 5.02 -3.66
N TYR A 329 -4.67 5.87 -4.55
CA TYR A 329 -4.55 5.61 -6.00
C TYR A 329 -5.88 5.31 -6.72
N ALA A 330 -7.01 5.82 -6.23
CA ALA A 330 -8.26 5.90 -7.00
C ALA A 330 -8.15 7.06 -8.01
N THR A 331 -7.43 6.84 -9.11
CA THR A 331 -6.91 7.92 -9.98
C THR A 331 -7.96 8.78 -10.66
N CYS A 332 -9.19 8.28 -10.84
CA CYS A 332 -10.29 9.01 -11.49
C CYS A 332 -11.29 9.63 -10.50
N PHE A 333 -11.14 9.41 -9.20
CA PHE A 333 -12.11 9.85 -8.20
C PHE A 333 -12.10 11.38 -8.02
N ASP A 334 -13.24 12.03 -8.22
CA ASP A 334 -13.45 13.49 -8.06
C ASP A 334 -14.89 13.83 -7.61
N GLN A 335 -15.48 12.99 -6.75
CA GLN A 335 -16.86 13.20 -6.27
C GLN A 335 -16.91 13.99 -4.97
N ASP A 336 -17.97 14.78 -4.81
CA ASP A 336 -18.16 15.65 -3.64
C ASP A 336 -18.42 14.82 -2.38
N ILE A 337 -17.49 14.90 -1.43
CA ILE A 337 -17.57 14.26 -0.11
C ILE A 337 -17.50 15.31 1.02
N GLY A 338 -17.67 16.60 0.72
CA GLY A 338 -17.56 17.69 1.69
C GLY A 338 -18.65 17.65 2.78
N SER A 339 -19.79 17.06 2.47
CA SER A 339 -20.92 16.86 3.39
C SER A 339 -20.68 15.78 4.46
N TRP A 340 -19.64 14.95 4.31
CA TRP A 340 -19.39 13.82 5.19
C TRP A 340 -19.07 14.24 6.62
N ASN A 341 -19.70 13.56 7.59
CA ASN A 341 -19.37 13.72 9.01
C ASN A 341 -18.20 12.81 9.41
N VAL A 342 -16.98 13.32 9.30
CA VAL A 342 -15.74 12.59 9.66
C VAL A 342 -15.31 12.76 11.13
N ALA A 343 -16.17 13.29 12.01
CA ALA A 343 -15.80 13.67 13.38
C ALA A 343 -15.33 12.52 14.29
N ASN A 344 -15.54 11.26 13.88
CA ASN A 344 -15.11 10.07 14.61
C ASN A 344 -13.85 9.41 14.04
N VAL A 345 -13.34 9.89 12.89
CA VAL A 345 -12.14 9.35 12.24
C VAL A 345 -10.89 9.76 13.04
N GLN A 346 -9.99 8.79 13.24
CA GLN A 346 -8.72 9.02 13.95
C GLN A 346 -7.49 8.91 13.03
N ASP A 347 -7.55 8.05 12.02
CA ASP A 347 -6.48 7.84 11.05
C ASP A 347 -6.97 8.18 9.63
N MET A 348 -6.31 9.15 8.99
CA MET A 348 -6.54 9.57 7.60
C MET A 348 -5.32 9.29 6.72
N ASN A 349 -4.44 8.38 7.12
CA ASN A 349 -3.23 8.08 6.37
C ASN A 349 -3.56 7.67 4.94
N PHE A 350 -2.86 8.26 3.97
CA PHE A 350 -3.03 8.00 2.54
C PHE A 350 -4.47 8.13 1.99
N MET A 351 -5.43 8.71 2.73
CA MET A 351 -6.86 8.62 2.41
C MET A 351 -7.19 9.07 0.98
N LEU A 352 -6.59 10.17 0.52
CA LEU A 352 -6.76 10.75 -0.83
C LEU A 352 -5.45 10.76 -1.63
N SER A 353 -4.44 9.98 -1.22
CA SER A 353 -3.17 9.95 -1.93
C SER A 353 -3.32 9.31 -3.30
N GLY A 354 -2.72 9.89 -4.34
CA GLY A 354 -2.80 9.41 -5.72
C GLY A 354 -4.14 9.65 -6.42
N THR A 355 -5.06 10.40 -5.80
CA THR A 355 -6.29 10.87 -6.45
C THR A 355 -5.97 12.04 -7.38
N TYR A 356 -5.49 11.74 -8.59
CA TYR A 356 -4.85 12.74 -9.46
C TYR A 356 -5.74 13.93 -9.85
N VAL A 357 -7.04 13.68 -10.01
CA VAL A 357 -8.02 14.68 -10.45
C VAL A 357 -8.84 15.28 -9.31
N PHE A 358 -8.80 14.70 -8.10
CA PHE A 358 -9.64 15.11 -6.99
C PHE A 358 -9.42 16.57 -6.60
N ASN A 359 -10.49 17.36 -6.61
CA ASN A 359 -10.46 18.77 -6.25
C ASN A 359 -11.80 19.27 -5.64
N GLN A 360 -12.42 18.46 -4.79
CA GLN A 360 -13.68 18.79 -4.13
C GLN A 360 -13.48 19.45 -2.76
N ASP A 361 -14.44 20.28 -2.34
CA ASP A 361 -14.35 21.06 -1.10
C ASP A 361 -14.47 20.16 0.14
N LEU A 362 -13.51 20.29 1.07
CA LEU A 362 -13.45 19.55 2.33
C LEU A 362 -13.45 20.48 3.56
N GLY A 363 -13.66 21.78 3.38
CA GLY A 363 -13.50 22.79 4.43
C GLY A 363 -14.46 22.64 5.62
N SER A 364 -15.58 21.93 5.43
CA SER A 364 -16.57 21.62 6.46
C SER A 364 -16.21 20.42 7.35
N TRP A 365 -15.17 19.66 7.02
CA TRP A 365 -14.80 18.47 7.78
C TRP A 365 -14.33 18.79 9.20
N ASN A 366 -14.89 18.06 10.18
CA ASN A 366 -14.40 18.11 11.56
C ASN A 366 -13.29 17.06 11.77
N VAL A 367 -12.03 17.49 11.65
CA VAL A 367 -10.85 16.63 11.84
C VAL A 367 -10.26 16.66 13.26
N SER A 368 -10.99 17.20 14.26
CA SER A 368 -10.48 17.45 15.62
C SER A 368 -10.11 16.21 16.44
N LYS A 369 -10.41 15.00 15.96
CA LYS A 369 -9.99 13.72 16.56
C LYS A 369 -8.84 13.04 15.81
N VAL A 370 -8.47 13.52 14.63
CA VAL A 370 -7.43 12.91 13.80
C VAL A 370 -6.06 13.10 14.46
N THR A 371 -5.30 12.02 14.53
CA THR A 371 -3.92 12.01 15.06
C THR A 371 -2.88 11.75 13.98
N ASN A 372 -3.26 11.07 12.90
CA ASN A 372 -2.39 10.68 11.78
C ASN A 372 -2.92 11.22 10.45
N MET A 373 -2.18 12.14 9.82
CA MET A 373 -2.46 12.69 8.48
C MET A 373 -1.36 12.35 7.46
N ASN A 374 -0.55 11.32 7.73
CA ASN A 374 0.55 10.94 6.87
C ASN A 374 0.08 10.70 5.43
N PHE A 375 0.70 11.39 4.48
CA PHE A 375 0.47 11.25 3.06
C PHE A 375 -0.97 11.48 2.61
N MET A 376 -1.85 12.12 3.40
CA MET A 376 -3.29 12.21 3.09
C MET A 376 -3.59 12.69 1.66
N PHE A 377 -2.86 13.69 1.16
CA PHE A 377 -2.99 14.26 -0.20
C PHE A 377 -1.74 14.02 -1.06
N CYS A 378 -0.92 13.04 -0.72
CA CYS A 378 0.31 12.77 -1.47
C CYS A 378 -0.01 12.38 -2.92
N ASP A 379 0.54 13.08 -3.90
CA ASP A 379 0.29 12.96 -5.35
C ASP A 379 -1.17 13.26 -5.75
N ALA A 380 -1.95 13.97 -4.91
CA ALA A 380 -3.25 14.54 -5.28
C ALA A 380 -3.04 15.81 -6.11
N ARG A 381 -2.64 15.64 -7.37
CA ARG A 381 -2.05 16.70 -8.21
C ARG A 381 -2.95 17.91 -8.44
N SER A 382 -4.27 17.70 -8.49
CA SER A 382 -5.26 18.75 -8.78
C SER A 382 -5.84 19.40 -7.51
N PHE A 383 -5.62 18.82 -6.33
CA PHE A 383 -6.24 19.28 -5.09
C PHE A 383 -5.75 20.67 -4.70
N ASN A 384 -6.69 21.62 -4.60
CA ASN A 384 -6.43 23.01 -4.25
C ASN A 384 -7.64 23.68 -3.58
N GLN A 385 -8.27 22.98 -2.64
CA GLN A 385 -9.44 23.48 -1.89
C GLN A 385 -9.07 23.96 -0.49
N ASP A 386 -9.89 24.86 0.06
CA ASP A 386 -9.63 25.50 1.35
C ASP A 386 -9.87 24.53 2.51
N ILE A 387 -8.84 24.38 3.34
CA ILE A 387 -8.83 23.53 4.54
C ILE A 387 -8.23 24.29 5.74
N GLY A 388 -8.07 25.61 5.64
CA GLY A 388 -7.47 26.44 6.69
C GLY A 388 -8.25 26.45 8.00
N SER A 389 -9.56 26.15 7.94
CA SER A 389 -10.47 26.06 9.08
C SER A 389 -10.30 24.79 9.93
N TRP A 390 -9.54 23.80 9.46
CA TRP A 390 -9.40 22.52 10.13
C TRP A 390 -8.71 22.63 11.49
N ASN A 391 -9.29 21.96 12.50
CA ASN A 391 -8.67 21.81 13.81
C ASN A 391 -7.71 20.62 13.82
N VAL A 392 -6.43 20.89 13.58
CA VAL A 392 -5.35 19.88 13.56
C VAL A 392 -4.59 19.73 14.88
N SER A 393 -5.06 20.34 15.98
CA SER A 393 -4.37 20.39 17.29
C SER A 393 -4.10 19.03 17.97
N LYS A 394 -4.63 17.93 17.43
CA LYS A 394 -4.34 16.55 17.88
C LYS A 394 -3.42 15.76 16.95
N VAL A 395 -3.10 16.29 15.79
CA VAL A 395 -2.22 15.63 14.81
C VAL A 395 -0.81 15.57 15.39
N THR A 396 -0.23 14.36 15.39
CA THR A 396 1.14 14.11 15.85
C THR A 396 2.10 13.84 14.71
N THR A 397 1.57 13.48 13.52
CA THR A 397 2.35 13.20 12.32
C THR A 397 1.59 13.62 11.06
N MET A 398 2.29 14.32 10.16
CA MET A 398 1.78 14.81 8.87
C MET A 398 2.81 14.57 7.75
N ARG A 399 3.62 13.53 7.91
CA ARG A 399 4.68 13.17 6.96
C ARG A 399 4.11 13.10 5.55
N GLY A 400 4.68 13.86 4.62
CA GLY A 400 4.30 13.83 3.22
C GLY A 400 2.85 14.20 2.91
N MET A 401 2.12 14.89 3.80
CA MET A 401 0.69 15.17 3.63
C MET A 401 0.38 15.79 2.25
N PHE A 402 1.22 16.70 1.75
CA PHE A 402 1.10 17.35 0.44
C PHE A 402 2.25 16.99 -0.52
N CYS A 403 2.98 15.90 -0.28
CA CYS A 403 4.05 15.46 -1.16
C CYS A 403 3.49 15.29 -2.59
N LYS A 404 4.05 15.97 -3.59
CA LYS A 404 3.60 15.98 -5.00
C LYS A 404 2.16 16.50 -5.23
N ALA A 405 1.53 17.16 -4.26
CA ALA A 405 0.28 17.88 -4.46
C ALA A 405 0.55 19.17 -5.26
N ALA A 406 0.79 19.02 -6.57
CA ALA A 406 1.40 20.04 -7.41
C ALA A 406 0.62 21.36 -7.46
N ALA A 407 -0.71 21.32 -7.42
CA ALA A 407 -1.59 22.50 -7.49
C ALA A 407 -1.87 23.15 -6.13
N PHE A 408 -1.58 22.48 -5.00
CA PHE A 408 -2.00 22.94 -3.68
C PHE A 408 -1.32 24.26 -3.29
N ASN A 409 -2.13 25.29 -3.01
CA ASN A 409 -1.66 26.61 -2.59
C ASN A 409 -2.74 27.35 -1.77
N ARG A 410 -3.26 26.71 -0.71
CA ARG A 410 -4.28 27.30 0.18
C ARG A 410 -3.74 27.56 1.58
N ASP A 411 -4.27 28.62 2.19
CA ASP A 411 -3.81 29.10 3.49
C ASP A 411 -4.08 28.06 4.58
N ILE A 412 -3.02 27.70 5.29
CA ILE A 412 -3.00 26.77 6.42
C ILE A 412 -2.19 27.36 7.59
N GLY A 413 -1.90 28.66 7.55
CA GLY A 413 -1.08 29.35 8.55
C GLY A 413 -1.70 29.37 9.95
N SER A 414 -3.02 29.21 10.04
CA SER A 414 -3.78 29.16 11.30
C SER A 414 -3.76 27.80 12.01
N TRP A 415 -3.17 26.77 11.40
CA TRP A 415 -3.13 25.43 11.99
C TRP A 415 -2.28 25.36 13.27
N ASP A 416 -2.83 24.77 14.32
CA ASP A 416 -2.09 24.40 15.53
C ASP A 416 -1.33 23.08 15.30
N VAL A 417 -0.07 23.20 14.90
CA VAL A 417 0.83 22.07 14.65
C VAL A 417 1.71 21.73 15.87
N SER A 418 1.42 22.28 17.05
CA SER A 418 2.30 22.20 18.23
C SER A 418 2.57 20.77 18.74
N LYS A 419 1.74 19.79 18.38
CA LYS A 419 1.94 18.37 18.76
C LYS A 419 2.65 17.53 17.69
N VAL A 420 2.93 18.11 16.53
CA VAL A 420 3.53 17.38 15.42
C VAL A 420 5.00 17.12 15.71
N THR A 421 5.42 15.88 15.48
CA THR A 421 6.81 15.44 15.72
C THR A 421 7.56 15.07 14.43
N ALA A 422 6.82 14.75 13.36
CA ALA A 422 7.37 14.37 12.05
C ALA A 422 6.69 15.17 10.92
N MET A 423 7.49 15.95 10.20
CA MET A 423 7.08 16.75 9.03
C MET A 423 7.92 16.43 7.79
N SER A 424 8.65 15.31 7.79
CA SER A 424 9.40 14.91 6.61
C SER A 424 8.49 14.84 5.39
N ASP A 425 9.01 15.26 4.25
CA ASP A 425 8.35 15.22 2.95
C ASP A 425 7.09 16.09 2.82
N LEU A 426 6.71 16.89 3.84
CA LEU A 426 5.39 17.53 3.94
C LEU A 426 4.94 18.24 2.65
N PHE A 427 5.84 19.01 2.03
CA PHE A 427 5.63 19.72 0.76
C PHE A 427 6.61 19.26 -0.34
N ASP A 428 7.19 18.05 -0.24
CA ASP A 428 8.11 17.53 -1.27
C ASP A 428 7.40 17.44 -2.63
N GLY A 429 7.74 18.31 -3.58
CA GLY A 429 7.13 18.38 -4.90
C GLY A 429 5.79 19.13 -4.94
N ALA A 430 5.40 19.84 -3.88
CA ALA A 430 4.27 20.78 -3.89
C ALA A 430 4.67 22.06 -4.64
N VAL A 431 4.75 21.97 -5.97
CA VAL A 431 5.39 22.97 -6.84
C VAL A 431 4.83 24.38 -6.65
N CYS A 432 3.51 24.53 -6.46
CA CYS A 432 2.83 25.82 -6.37
C CYS A 432 2.69 26.38 -4.95
N PHE A 433 3.08 25.63 -3.91
CA PHE A 433 2.84 26.03 -2.53
C PHE A 433 3.69 27.24 -2.14
N ASP A 434 3.04 28.32 -1.70
CA ASP A 434 3.68 29.57 -1.24
C ASP A 434 2.81 30.30 -0.21
N GLN A 435 2.29 29.58 0.80
CA GLN A 435 1.41 30.14 1.83
C GLN A 435 2.14 30.35 3.16
N ASN A 436 1.73 31.40 3.90
CA ASN A 436 2.41 31.80 5.11
C ASN A 436 2.18 30.80 6.25
N ILE A 437 3.27 30.18 6.70
CA ILE A 437 3.30 29.20 7.79
C ILE A 437 4.29 29.61 8.90
N GLY A 438 4.72 30.88 8.92
CA GLY A 438 5.71 31.38 9.88
C GLY A 438 5.23 31.36 11.34
N LEU A 439 3.90 31.33 11.55
CA LEU A 439 3.28 31.28 12.88
C LEU A 439 3.17 29.86 13.46
N TRP A 440 3.55 28.83 12.71
CA TRP A 440 3.52 27.46 13.20
C TRP A 440 4.49 27.24 14.36
N ASN A 441 3.99 26.59 15.43
CA ASN A 441 4.83 26.11 16.50
C ASN A 441 5.42 24.74 16.14
N VAL A 442 6.68 24.73 15.66
CA VAL A 442 7.40 23.52 15.25
C VAL A 442 8.37 22.99 16.32
N SER A 443 8.31 23.49 17.56
CA SER A 443 9.29 23.17 18.62
C SER A 443 9.38 21.69 19.01
N ASN A 444 8.37 20.88 18.65
CA ASN A 444 8.34 19.44 18.91
C ASN A 444 8.78 18.59 17.69
N VAL A 445 9.05 19.22 16.54
CA VAL A 445 9.43 18.52 15.32
C VAL A 445 10.89 18.04 15.42
N LYS A 446 11.12 16.77 15.06
CA LYS A 446 12.45 16.14 15.11
C LYS A 446 13.03 15.84 13.72
N ASP A 447 12.17 15.72 12.72
CA ASP A 447 12.51 15.34 11.35
C ASP A 447 11.84 16.29 10.35
N MET A 448 12.67 17.02 9.60
CA MET A 448 12.29 17.94 8.51
C MET A 448 12.91 17.51 7.17
N MET A 449 13.35 16.25 7.03
CA MET A 449 13.90 15.73 5.79
C MET A 449 12.97 16.01 4.61
N ARG A 450 13.51 16.57 3.51
CA ARG A 450 12.78 16.87 2.26
C ARG A 450 11.52 17.72 2.44
N MET A 451 11.33 18.45 3.54
CA MET A 451 10.08 19.15 3.86
C MET A 451 9.62 20.09 2.73
N PHE A 452 10.55 20.80 2.08
CA PHE A 452 10.29 21.68 0.93
C PHE A 452 11.07 21.25 -0.33
N GLN A 453 11.49 19.98 -0.41
CA GLN A 453 12.18 19.48 -1.59
C GLN A 453 11.31 19.76 -2.83
N LYS A 454 11.84 20.42 -3.87
CA LYS A 454 11.10 20.76 -5.10
C LYS A 454 9.83 21.60 -4.88
N ALA A 455 9.64 22.24 -3.72
CA ALA A 455 8.60 23.26 -3.51
C ALA A 455 9.04 24.57 -4.20
N ARG A 456 8.95 24.60 -5.53
CA ARG A 456 9.62 25.61 -6.37
C ARG A 456 9.15 27.05 -6.12
N CYS A 457 7.90 27.25 -5.72
CA CYS A 457 7.35 28.58 -5.46
C CYS A 457 7.55 29.06 -4.02
N PHE A 458 7.85 28.16 -3.07
CA PHE A 458 7.85 28.49 -1.65
C PHE A 458 8.92 29.55 -1.30
N ASN A 459 8.47 30.67 -0.76
CA ASN A 459 9.35 31.75 -0.31
C ASN A 459 8.72 32.56 0.86
N GLN A 460 8.05 31.89 1.79
CA GLN A 460 7.43 32.53 2.95
C GLN A 460 8.35 32.52 4.18
N ASP A 461 8.21 33.54 5.03
CA ASP A 461 9.04 33.71 6.22
C ASP A 461 8.79 32.60 7.25
N ILE A 462 9.88 31.94 7.64
CA ILE A 462 9.94 30.85 8.64
C ILE A 462 11.09 31.07 9.63
N GLY A 463 11.68 32.28 9.67
CA GLY A 463 12.82 32.59 10.53
C GLY A 463 12.52 32.50 12.02
N SER A 464 11.24 32.64 12.39
CA SER A 464 10.74 32.53 13.77
C SER A 464 10.54 31.11 14.28
N TRP A 465 10.75 30.08 13.45
CA TRP A 465 10.60 28.69 13.87
C TRP A 465 11.65 28.26 14.91
N ASP A 466 11.18 27.61 15.97
CA ASP A 466 12.05 26.89 16.92
C ASP A 466 12.38 25.51 16.36
N VAL A 467 13.58 25.38 15.77
CA VAL A 467 14.09 24.12 15.20
C VAL A 467 15.09 23.41 16.12
N SER A 468 15.19 23.81 17.39
CA SER A 468 16.20 23.30 18.34
C SER A 468 16.12 21.79 18.61
N GLN A 469 14.97 21.16 18.36
CA GLN A 469 14.77 19.72 18.51
C GLN A 469 14.98 18.91 17.22
N VAL A 470 15.23 19.59 16.08
CA VAL A 470 15.39 18.93 14.79
C VAL A 470 16.75 18.25 14.72
N THR A 471 16.74 16.99 14.26
CA THR A 471 17.96 16.18 14.10
C THR A 471 18.29 15.87 12.63
N ASN A 472 17.32 16.01 11.73
CA ASN A 472 17.46 15.73 10.31
C ASN A 472 16.83 16.86 9.46
N MET A 473 17.64 17.50 8.63
CA MET A 473 17.26 18.53 7.65
C MET A 473 17.75 18.17 6.23
N SER A 474 18.07 16.89 5.97
CA SER A 474 18.57 16.49 4.66
C SER A 474 17.55 16.82 3.56
N ASP A 475 18.05 17.37 2.44
CA ASP A 475 17.26 17.79 1.29
C ASP A 475 16.13 18.82 1.58
N MET A 476 16.10 19.46 2.76
CA MET A 476 14.95 20.28 3.19
C MET A 476 14.51 21.31 2.14
N PHE A 477 15.45 21.99 1.48
CA PHE A 477 15.22 22.97 0.41
C PHE A 477 15.83 22.55 -0.94
N HIS A 478 16.13 21.26 -1.13
CA HIS A 478 16.67 20.77 -2.40
C HIS A 478 15.73 21.13 -3.56
N LEU A 479 16.21 21.83 -4.59
CA LEU A 479 15.41 22.35 -5.71
C LEU A 479 14.26 23.33 -5.33
N ALA A 480 14.28 23.91 -4.13
CA ALA A 480 13.39 25.02 -3.75
C ALA A 480 13.89 26.33 -4.36
N ILE A 481 13.71 26.48 -5.68
CA ILE A 481 14.40 27.50 -6.49
C ILE A 481 14.14 28.96 -6.08
N SER A 482 12.99 29.26 -5.46
CA SER A 482 12.58 30.61 -5.06
C SER A 482 12.92 30.95 -3.60
N PHE A 483 13.25 29.95 -2.77
CA PHE A 483 13.42 30.15 -1.34
C PHE A 483 14.63 31.04 -1.03
N ASN A 484 14.38 32.16 -0.36
CA ASN A 484 15.40 33.13 0.03
C ASN A 484 15.01 33.93 1.29
N GLN A 485 14.45 33.25 2.29
CA GLN A 485 14.04 33.86 3.56
C GLN A 485 15.09 33.70 4.65
N ASP A 486 15.09 34.62 5.61
CA ASP A 486 16.07 34.66 6.68
C ASP A 486 15.83 33.53 7.69
N ILE A 487 16.85 32.71 7.89
CA ILE A 487 16.88 31.56 8.80
C ILE A 487 18.16 31.57 9.65
N GLY A 488 18.88 32.69 9.69
CA GLY A 488 20.16 32.80 10.41
C GLY A 488 20.00 32.66 11.93
N SER A 489 18.79 32.90 12.45
CA SER A 489 18.42 32.78 13.87
C SER A 489 18.10 31.35 14.32
N TRP A 490 18.03 30.39 13.41
CA TRP A 490 17.71 29.00 13.77
C TRP A 490 18.79 28.36 14.65
N ASP A 491 18.34 27.70 15.72
CA ASP A 491 19.19 26.82 16.53
C ASP A 491 19.29 25.44 15.88
N VAL A 492 20.35 25.23 15.11
CA VAL A 492 20.64 23.95 14.42
C VAL A 492 21.62 23.06 15.19
N SER A 493 21.89 23.35 16.47
CA SER A 493 22.92 22.68 17.28
C SER A 493 22.69 21.19 17.48
N HIS A 494 21.48 20.67 17.23
CA HIS A 494 21.13 19.24 17.33
C HIS A 494 21.03 18.53 15.98
N VAL A 495 21.16 19.26 14.86
CA VAL A 495 21.00 18.70 13.52
C VAL A 495 22.23 17.85 13.18
N LYS A 496 22.00 16.59 12.82
CA LYS A 496 23.03 15.61 12.45
C LYS A 496 23.23 15.51 10.95
N ASP A 497 22.15 15.60 10.17
CA ASP A 497 22.18 15.49 8.72
C ASP A 497 21.62 16.76 8.06
N MET A 498 22.47 17.44 7.29
CA MET A 498 22.16 18.59 6.43
C MET A 498 22.57 18.32 4.98
N SER A 499 22.78 17.06 4.61
CA SER A 499 23.13 16.70 3.23
C SER A 499 22.08 17.21 2.26
N TYR A 500 22.53 17.74 1.13
CA TYR A 500 21.69 18.24 0.04
C TYR A 500 20.72 19.37 0.42
N MET A 501 20.77 19.93 1.64
CA MET A 501 19.75 20.82 2.20
C MET A 501 19.38 22.00 1.26
N PHE A 502 20.37 22.64 0.62
CA PHE A 502 20.17 23.73 -0.34
C PHE A 502 20.63 23.36 -1.75
N GLN A 503 20.76 22.07 -2.07
CA GLN A 503 21.23 21.66 -3.38
C GLN A 503 20.25 22.16 -4.46
N TYR A 504 20.76 22.92 -5.43
CA TYR A 504 19.98 23.62 -6.46
C TYR A 504 18.92 24.63 -5.95
N ALA A 505 18.99 25.09 -4.70
CA ALA A 505 18.19 26.22 -4.21
C ALA A 505 18.75 27.54 -4.76
N SER A 506 18.48 27.82 -6.04
CA SER A 506 19.18 28.85 -6.82
C SER A 506 19.08 30.27 -6.29
N ALA A 507 18.00 30.63 -5.58
CA ALA A 507 17.79 31.97 -5.03
C ALA A 507 18.39 32.18 -3.63
N PHE A 508 18.68 31.10 -2.89
CA PHE A 508 19.04 31.20 -1.47
C PHE A 508 20.38 31.92 -1.28
N ASN A 509 20.36 33.02 -0.52
CA ASN A 509 21.56 33.79 -0.18
C ASN A 509 21.42 34.54 1.15
N ARG A 510 20.82 33.92 2.17
CA ARG A 510 20.69 34.52 3.52
C ARG A 510 21.78 34.04 4.45
N ASP A 511 22.19 34.93 5.34
CA ASP A 511 23.30 34.69 6.26
C ASP A 511 22.94 33.58 7.26
N ILE A 512 23.79 32.57 7.31
CA ILE A 512 23.71 31.40 8.20
C ILE A 512 25.08 31.13 8.85
N GLY A 513 26.00 32.11 8.80
CA GLY A 513 27.33 31.99 9.38
C GLY A 513 27.31 31.82 10.90
N SER A 514 26.23 32.24 11.57
CA SER A 514 26.04 32.10 13.01
C SER A 514 25.59 30.71 13.48
N TRP A 515 25.25 29.80 12.57
CA TRP A 515 24.79 28.45 12.93
C TRP A 515 25.85 27.66 13.70
N ASP A 516 25.43 27.04 14.80
CA ASP A 516 26.21 26.02 15.50
C ASP A 516 26.02 24.67 14.80
N VAL A 517 27.04 24.25 14.05
CA VAL A 517 27.02 23.01 13.28
C VAL A 517 27.78 21.87 13.95
N SER A 518 28.09 21.99 15.24
CA SER A 518 28.96 21.05 15.97
C SER A 518 28.42 19.63 16.15
N SER A 519 27.12 19.42 15.93
CA SER A 519 26.50 18.07 15.94
C SER A 519 26.38 17.45 14.56
N ALA A 520 26.63 18.20 13.48
CA ALA A 520 26.44 17.71 12.14
C ALA A 520 27.50 16.68 11.77
N THR A 521 27.06 15.51 11.30
CA THR A 521 27.96 14.45 10.81
C THR A 521 27.94 14.35 9.29
N ASN A 522 26.84 14.76 8.64
CA ASN A 522 26.65 14.72 7.20
C ASN A 522 26.19 16.08 6.65
N MET A 523 26.95 16.65 5.71
CA MET A 523 26.65 17.89 4.98
C MET A 523 26.97 17.74 3.49
N GLU A 524 26.87 16.53 2.96
CA GLU A 524 27.24 16.25 1.58
C GLU A 524 26.44 17.10 0.59
N ASN A 525 27.11 17.81 -0.32
CA ASN A 525 26.48 18.55 -1.42
C ASN A 525 25.45 19.61 -0.97
N MET A 526 25.55 20.10 0.27
CA MET A 526 24.58 21.00 0.88
C MET A 526 24.28 22.22 0.01
N PHE A 527 25.27 22.79 -0.67
CA PHE A 527 25.11 23.99 -1.52
C PHE A 527 25.39 23.73 -3.01
N TYR A 528 25.50 22.47 -3.44
CA TYR A 528 25.80 22.16 -4.82
C TYR A 528 24.70 22.71 -5.75
N GLY A 529 25.04 23.62 -6.67
CA GLY A 529 24.08 24.27 -7.55
C GLY A 529 23.25 25.40 -6.93
N ALA A 530 23.49 25.80 -5.67
CA ALA A 530 22.92 27.00 -5.06
C ALA A 530 23.63 28.25 -5.60
N THR A 531 23.25 28.70 -6.80
CA THR A 531 24.02 29.67 -7.60
C THR A 531 24.14 31.07 -6.99
N SER A 532 23.17 31.50 -6.18
CA SER A 532 23.19 32.82 -5.53
C SER A 532 23.97 32.84 -4.22
N PHE A 533 24.22 31.68 -3.61
CA PHE A 533 24.79 31.60 -2.26
C PHE A 533 26.23 32.12 -2.25
N ASN A 534 26.50 33.11 -1.39
CA ASN A 534 27.83 33.71 -1.26
C ASN A 534 28.17 34.22 0.16
N GLN A 535 27.48 33.69 1.17
CA GLN A 535 27.61 34.09 2.58
C GLN A 535 28.91 33.60 3.21
N ASN A 536 29.31 34.16 4.36
CA ASN A 536 30.52 33.76 5.08
C ASN A 536 30.24 32.69 6.16
N LEU A 537 30.94 31.56 6.11
CA LEU A 537 30.80 30.38 6.96
C LEU A 537 32.14 30.04 7.64
N SER A 538 33.07 30.99 7.71
CA SER A 538 34.39 30.77 8.33
C SER A 538 34.32 30.40 9.81
N SER A 539 33.19 30.64 10.45
CA SER A 539 32.85 30.31 11.85
C SER A 539 32.45 28.85 12.05
N TRP A 540 32.09 28.12 10.99
CA TRP A 540 31.67 26.72 11.12
C TRP A 540 32.84 25.83 11.50
N ASP A 541 32.73 25.11 12.63
CA ASP A 541 33.66 24.05 12.97
C ASP A 541 33.30 22.78 12.18
N LEU A 542 34.07 22.51 11.13
CA LEU A 542 33.88 21.34 10.31
C LEU A 542 34.80 20.19 10.69
N GLY A 543 35.63 20.26 11.74
CA GLY A 543 36.70 19.28 11.99
C GLY A 543 36.23 17.82 12.14
N HIS A 544 34.97 17.63 12.55
CA HIS A 544 34.35 16.34 12.88
C HIS A 544 33.34 15.85 11.82
N VAL A 545 32.99 16.66 10.82
CA VAL A 545 31.97 16.30 9.80
C VAL A 545 32.54 15.25 8.83
N GLU A 546 31.92 14.09 8.68
CA GLU A 546 32.46 13.01 7.83
C GLU A 546 32.36 13.36 6.34
N TYR A 547 31.22 13.92 5.92
CA TYR A 547 30.90 14.22 4.53
C TYR A 547 30.60 15.71 4.34
N SER A 548 31.62 16.51 3.97
CA SER A 548 31.50 17.96 3.72
C SER A 548 32.45 18.44 2.61
N LYS A 549 32.78 17.56 1.66
CA LYS A 549 33.84 17.81 0.67
C LYS A 549 33.58 19.05 -0.20
N ASP A 550 32.34 19.34 -0.55
CA ASP A 550 31.92 20.50 -1.33
C ASP A 550 32.02 21.82 -0.55
N ILE A 551 31.75 21.79 0.76
CA ILE A 551 31.89 22.94 1.67
C ILE A 551 33.38 23.21 1.96
N ARG A 552 34.17 22.15 2.16
CA ARG A 552 35.62 22.23 2.44
C ARG A 552 36.46 22.53 1.19
N ASP A 553 36.02 22.11 0.01
CA ASP A 553 36.67 22.38 -1.26
C ASP A 553 36.37 23.82 -1.69
N LYS A 554 37.29 24.72 -1.35
CA LYS A 554 37.29 26.15 -1.73
C LYS A 554 37.23 26.40 -3.26
N SER A 555 37.37 25.36 -4.09
CA SER A 555 37.20 25.46 -5.55
C SER A 555 35.78 25.12 -6.04
N LYS A 556 34.92 24.55 -5.17
CA LYS A 556 33.55 24.11 -5.48
C LYS A 556 32.47 24.72 -4.57
N ALA A 557 32.83 25.23 -3.39
CA ALA A 557 31.89 25.96 -2.55
C ALA A 557 31.45 27.29 -3.22
N PRO A 558 30.17 27.66 -3.16
CA PRO A 558 29.70 29.00 -3.54
C PRO A 558 30.28 30.05 -2.57
N ASN A 559 31.49 30.47 -2.88
CA ASN A 559 32.23 31.60 -2.34
C ASN A 559 32.73 31.50 -0.87
N PHE A 560 33.92 30.92 -0.67
CA PHE A 560 34.72 31.16 0.56
C PHE A 560 36.13 31.65 0.24
N ASN A 561 36.38 32.94 0.45
CA ASN A 561 37.69 33.53 0.75
C ASN A 561 38.79 33.52 -0.33
N ASN A 562 38.47 33.30 -1.61
CA ASN A 562 39.49 33.36 -2.66
C ASN A 562 39.69 34.72 -3.34
N PHE A 563 38.87 35.75 -3.08
CA PHE A 563 39.15 37.09 -3.63
C PHE A 563 40.46 37.67 -3.08
N ALA A 564 40.76 37.47 -1.80
CA ALA A 564 42.00 37.96 -1.18
C ALA A 564 43.25 37.08 -1.49
N LYS A 565 43.08 35.89 -2.09
CA LYS A 565 44.17 34.93 -2.39
C LYS A 565 44.28 34.56 -3.87
N MET A 566 43.38 35.06 -4.72
CA MET A 566 43.44 34.90 -6.17
C MET A 566 44.61 35.71 -6.73
N LYS A 567 45.40 35.11 -7.62
CA LYS A 567 46.32 35.87 -8.46
C LYS A 567 45.52 36.96 -9.17
N SER A 568 46.05 38.18 -9.19
CA SER A 568 45.40 39.40 -9.71
C SER A 568 44.82 39.25 -11.12
N GLU A 569 45.38 38.37 -11.96
CA GLU A 569 44.83 38.01 -13.27
C GLU A 569 43.46 37.31 -13.20
N LYS A 570 43.26 36.37 -12.27
CA LYS A 570 41.99 35.64 -12.11
C LYS A 570 40.91 36.53 -11.48
N LEU A 571 41.32 37.47 -10.62
CA LEU A 571 40.44 38.50 -10.04
C LEU A 571 39.93 39.46 -11.11
N ARG A 572 40.83 39.88 -12.01
CA ARG A 572 40.52 40.75 -13.16
C ARG A 572 39.54 40.10 -14.13
N ASP A 573 39.73 38.82 -14.45
CA ASP A 573 38.81 38.08 -15.33
C ASP A 573 37.41 37.94 -14.73
N LEU A 574 37.31 37.74 -13.42
CA LEU A 574 36.04 37.69 -12.70
C LEU A 574 35.36 39.07 -12.63
N LEU A 575 36.13 40.14 -12.40
CA LEU A 575 35.64 41.51 -12.44
C LEU A 575 35.09 41.89 -13.83
N ILE A 576 35.80 41.50 -14.89
CA ILE A 576 35.36 41.71 -16.28
C ILE A 576 34.05 40.96 -16.54
N LYS A 577 33.93 39.70 -16.08
CA LYS A 577 32.69 38.92 -16.22
C LYS A 577 31.52 39.52 -15.44
N ALA A 578 31.75 39.98 -14.20
CA ALA A 578 30.73 40.62 -13.38
C ALA A 578 30.22 41.92 -14.03
N ILE A 579 31.12 42.78 -14.50
CA ILE A 579 30.75 44.03 -15.20
C ILE A 579 29.98 43.72 -16.51
N GLN A 580 30.35 42.65 -17.22
CA GLN A 580 29.62 42.21 -18.42
C GLN A 580 28.22 41.66 -18.12
N GLU A 581 28.06 40.98 -16.98
CA GLU A 581 26.76 40.44 -16.56
C GLU A 581 25.83 41.54 -16.07
N GLN A 582 26.34 42.46 -15.26
CA GLN A 582 25.59 43.62 -14.79
C GLN A 582 25.18 44.53 -15.94
N LYS A 583 26.04 44.67 -16.95
CA LYS A 583 25.70 45.32 -18.23
C LYS A 583 24.55 44.59 -18.96
N ARG A 584 24.57 43.25 -19.01
CA ARG A 584 23.49 42.46 -19.66
C ARG A 584 22.16 42.64 -18.94
N GLN A 585 22.16 42.61 -17.61
CA GLN A 585 20.96 42.82 -16.80
C GLN A 585 20.41 44.24 -16.94
N LEU A 586 21.28 45.25 -16.99
CA LEU A 586 20.86 46.65 -17.17
C LEU A 586 20.29 46.91 -18.57
N ILE A 587 20.89 46.33 -19.62
CA ILE A 587 20.34 46.40 -20.99
C ILE A 587 18.97 45.70 -21.07
N ALA A 588 18.78 44.60 -20.35
CA ALA A 588 17.51 43.88 -20.30
C ALA A 588 16.42 44.68 -19.55
N ALA A 589 16.80 45.48 -18.54
CA ALA A 589 15.87 46.27 -17.74
C ALA A 589 15.53 47.66 -18.34
N GLU A 590 16.51 48.34 -18.94
CA GLU A 590 16.40 49.77 -19.31
C GLU A 590 16.66 50.07 -20.80
N GLY A 591 17.07 49.07 -21.59
CA GLY A 591 17.45 49.23 -23.00
C GLY A 591 18.89 49.73 -23.20
N ALA A 592 19.40 49.64 -24.44
CA ALA A 592 20.80 50.00 -24.75
C ALA A 592 21.02 51.51 -24.91
N GLY A 593 22.20 52.00 -24.53
CA GLY A 593 22.67 53.37 -24.78
C GLY A 593 22.65 54.34 -23.59
N THR A 594 22.32 53.86 -22.39
CA THR A 594 22.21 54.68 -21.15
C THR A 594 23.57 55.25 -20.71
N SER A 595 23.57 56.33 -19.91
CA SER A 595 24.82 56.91 -19.39
C SER A 595 25.58 55.91 -18.52
N THR A 596 24.86 55.13 -17.72
CA THR A 596 25.37 54.05 -16.89
C THR A 596 26.02 52.94 -17.72
N GLU A 597 25.44 52.58 -18.89
CA GLU A 597 26.08 51.62 -19.80
C GLU A 597 27.40 52.16 -20.36
N ARG A 598 27.48 53.46 -20.67
CA ARG A 598 28.73 54.09 -21.16
C ARG A 598 29.79 54.11 -20.07
N GLU A 599 29.43 54.36 -18.83
CA GLU A 599 30.33 54.30 -17.67
C GLU A 599 30.85 52.88 -17.45
N LEU A 600 29.97 51.87 -17.47
CA LEU A 600 30.35 50.45 -17.40
C LEU A 600 31.30 50.05 -18.54
N ASN A 601 31.12 50.58 -19.76
CA ASN A 601 32.04 50.35 -20.88
C ASN A 601 33.43 50.96 -20.65
N VAL A 602 33.52 52.13 -20.00
CA VAL A 602 34.80 52.76 -19.63
C VAL A 602 35.51 51.93 -18.56
N ILE A 603 34.76 51.51 -17.53
CA ILE A 603 35.29 50.66 -16.45
C ILE A 603 35.75 49.30 -17.02
N LEU A 604 35.00 48.69 -17.93
CA LEU A 604 35.38 47.44 -18.59
C LEU A 604 36.67 47.58 -19.41
N LYS A 605 36.86 48.72 -20.09
CA LYS A 605 38.06 49.03 -20.87
C LYS A 605 39.28 49.27 -19.97
N TRP A 606 39.08 49.89 -18.81
CA TRP A 606 40.10 50.07 -17.79
C TRP A 606 40.49 48.73 -17.15
N ALA A 607 39.53 47.92 -16.71
CA ALA A 607 39.75 46.59 -16.14
C ALA A 607 40.54 45.68 -17.09
N LYS A 608 40.35 45.84 -18.41
CA LYS A 608 41.12 45.13 -19.45
C LYS A 608 42.54 45.65 -19.69
N LYS A 609 43.00 46.76 -19.10
CA LYS A 609 44.34 47.32 -19.33
C LYS A 609 45.32 47.19 -18.15
N VAL A 610 44.85 46.93 -16.93
CA VAL A 610 45.71 46.87 -15.74
C VAL A 610 46.60 45.62 -15.76
N ASN A 611 47.91 45.80 -15.56
CA ASN A 611 48.93 44.75 -15.52
C ASN A 611 49.37 44.48 -14.06
N ALA A 612 49.45 43.21 -13.69
CA ALA A 612 49.46 42.71 -12.30
C ALA A 612 50.71 43.05 -11.46
N ASP A 613 51.86 43.35 -12.08
CA ASP A 613 53.16 43.40 -11.37
C ASP A 613 53.69 44.83 -11.11
N LYS A 614 52.90 45.89 -11.34
CA LYS A 614 53.33 47.29 -11.13
C LYS A 614 52.26 48.20 -10.51
N ALA A 615 51.48 47.70 -9.56
CA ALA A 615 50.61 48.55 -8.75
C ALA A 615 51.40 49.21 -7.62
N ASP A 616 52.37 50.07 -7.99
CA ASP A 616 52.97 51.02 -7.05
C ASP A 616 53.72 52.11 -7.82
N LYS A 617 52.98 53.14 -8.25
CA LYS A 617 53.39 54.57 -8.33
C LYS A 617 52.48 55.45 -9.19
N ASP A 618 51.55 54.88 -9.98
CA ASP A 618 50.64 55.68 -10.81
C ASP A 618 49.23 55.89 -10.18
N ASP A 619 48.84 55.07 -9.20
CA ASP A 619 47.48 55.09 -8.64
C ASP A 619 47.17 56.34 -7.79
N ALA A 620 48.18 56.93 -7.14
CA ALA A 620 48.02 58.16 -6.35
C ALA A 620 47.84 59.43 -7.21
N LYS A 621 48.17 59.38 -8.51
CA LYS A 621 48.08 60.55 -9.41
C LYS A 621 46.73 60.62 -10.14
N ILE A 622 46.06 59.49 -10.32
CA ILE A 622 44.76 59.41 -11.02
C ILE A 622 43.59 59.55 -10.03
N LEU A 623 43.68 59.00 -8.82
CA LEU A 623 42.69 59.19 -7.74
C LEU A 623 42.51 60.66 -7.31
N LYS A 624 43.51 61.52 -7.55
CA LYS A 624 43.38 62.98 -7.34
C LYS A 624 42.61 63.71 -8.45
N SER A 625 42.35 63.07 -9.59
CA SER A 625 41.67 63.68 -10.75
C SER A 625 40.22 63.23 -10.95
N SER A 626 39.83 62.07 -10.38
CA SER A 626 38.47 61.56 -10.37
C SER A 626 37.86 61.82 -9.00
N LYS A 627 36.89 62.74 -8.89
CA LYS A 627 36.14 63.02 -7.66
C LYS A 627 35.24 61.84 -7.24
N LEU A 628 35.81 60.69 -6.88
CA LEU A 628 35.07 59.50 -6.44
C LEU A 628 35.44 59.17 -4.98
N THR A 629 34.43 58.97 -4.14
CA THR A 629 34.59 58.53 -2.76
C THR A 629 34.45 57.02 -2.65
N LEU A 630 35.13 56.43 -1.68
CA LEU A 630 35.30 54.99 -1.44
C LEU A 630 34.01 54.17 -1.19
N ALA A 631 32.83 54.79 -1.33
CA ALA A 631 31.52 54.19 -1.03
C ALA A 631 30.73 53.79 -2.30
N GLU A 632 31.31 53.88 -3.49
CA GLU A 632 30.69 53.49 -4.77
C GLU A 632 31.38 52.27 -5.40
#